data_AF-A0A6P1MJ59-F1
#
_entry.id   AF-A0A6P1MJ59-F1
#
_cell.length_a   1.000
_cell.length_b   1.000
_cell.length_c   1.000
_cell.angle_alpha   90.00
_cell.angle_beta   90.00
_cell.angle_gamma   90.00
#
_symmetry.space_group_name_H-M   'P 1'
#
loop_
_entity.id
_entity.type
_entity.pdbx_description
1 polymer ?
#
loop_
_entity_poly.entity_id
_entity_poly.type
_entity_poly.pdbx_seq_one_letter_code
_entity_poly.pdbx_strand_id
1 'polypeptide(L)' 'MTKEELRKQKDFTKKYDEVIRSIAIAEECDMGQAEDMLMYEIRVRLGMQKRQETSKGIPADFDWGTAEADYKELIKK' A
#
# COMPACT_ATOMS: atom_id res chain seq x y z
N MET A 1 -5.33 -2.07 -17.43
CA MET A 1 -4.06 -1.53 -16.91
C MET A 1 -3.09 -1.40 -18.07
N THR A 2 -2.53 -0.22 -18.32
CA THR A 2 -1.52 0.02 -19.35
C THR A 2 -0.17 -0.58 -18.90
N LYS A 3 0.78 -0.76 -19.83
CA LYS A 3 2.15 -1.21 -19.48
C LYS A 3 2.85 -0.26 -18.50
N GLU A 4 2.51 1.02 -18.54
CA GLU A 4 3.05 2.03 -17.63
C GLU A 4 2.48 1.90 -16.22
N GLU A 5 1.16 1.71 -16.11
CA GLU A 5 0.49 1.49 -14.82
C GLU A 5 1.01 0.21 -14.13
N LEU A 6 1.20 -0.88 -14.88
CA LEU A 6 1.79 -2.12 -14.36
C LEU A 6 3.22 -1.91 -13.85
N ARG A 7 4.01 -1.06 -14.51
CA ARG A 7 5.38 -0.74 -14.08
C ARG A 7 5.37 0.07 -12.79
N LYS A 8 4.54 1.12 -12.70
CA LYS A 8 4.39 1.94 -11.49
C LYS A 8 3.95 1.10 -10.30
N GLN A 9 3.00 0.18 -10.51
CA GLN A 9 2.57 -0.74 -9.47
C GLN A 9 3.71 -1.64 -9.02
N LYS A 10 4.45 -2.26 -9.95
CA LYS A 10 5.60 -3.10 -9.61
C LYS A 10 6.70 -2.33 -8.84
N ASP A 11 6.95 -1.08 -9.22
CA ASP A 11 7.92 -0.23 -8.53
C ASP A 11 7.44 0.12 -7.11
N PHE A 12 6.13 0.36 -6.93
CA PHE A 12 5.50 0.53 -5.63
C PHE A 12 5.62 -0.73 -4.76
N THR A 13 5.20 -1.90 -5.26
CA THR A 13 5.32 -3.18 -4.55
C THR A 13 6.75 -3.44 -4.10
N LYS A 14 7.74 -3.16 -4.97
CA LYS A 14 9.15 -3.33 -4.64
C LYS A 14 9.64 -2.37 -3.56
N LYS A 15 9.20 -1.10 -3.60
CA LYS A 15 9.57 -0.09 -2.61
C LYS A 15 9.03 -0.44 -1.22
N TYR A 16 7.86 -1.07 -1.16
CA TYR A 16 7.16 -1.41 0.08
C TYR A 16 7.19 -2.91 0.44
N ASP A 17 8.06 -3.73 -0.18
CA ASP A 17 8.09 -5.20 0.01
C ASP A 17 8.16 -5.61 1.48
N GLU A 18 8.97 -4.92 2.29
CA GLU A 18 9.13 -5.23 3.72
C GLU A 18 7.84 -4.98 4.51
N VAL A 19 7.13 -3.90 4.20
CA VAL A 19 5.87 -3.53 4.86
C VAL A 19 4.76 -4.47 4.40
N ILE A 20 4.67 -4.75 3.09
CA ILE A 20 3.72 -5.70 2.51
C ILE A 20 3.93 -7.07 3.14
N ARG A 21 5.17 -7.53 3.28
CA ARG A 21 5.48 -8.80 3.93
C ARG A 21 5.09 -8.81 5.41
N SER A 22 5.32 -7.72 6.13
CA SER A 22 4.93 -7.60 7.54
C SER A 22 3.40 -7.64 7.70
N ILE A 23 2.64 -7.02 6.80
CA ILE A 23 1.17 -7.13 6.74
C ILE A 23 0.76 -8.57 6.45
N ALA A 24 1.35 -9.20 5.42
CA ALA A 24 1.04 -10.58 5.04
C ALA A 24 1.22 -11.57 6.20
N ILE A 25 2.29 -11.40 6.99
CA ILE A 25 2.56 -12.22 8.18
C ILE A 25 1.53 -11.91 9.29
N ALA A 26 1.24 -10.63 9.56
CA ALA A 26 0.35 -10.24 10.65
C ALA A 26 -1.13 -10.56 10.40
N GLU A 27 -1.54 -10.56 9.14
CA GLU A 27 -2.91 -10.82 8.69
C GLU A 27 -3.10 -12.25 8.14
N GLU A 28 -2.03 -13.05 8.11
CA GLU A 28 -2.01 -14.42 7.59
C GLU A 28 -2.57 -14.53 6.16
N CYS A 29 -2.24 -13.54 5.31
CA CYS A 29 -2.73 -13.42 3.94
C CYS A 29 -1.60 -13.49 2.91
N ASP A 30 -1.96 -13.58 1.62
CA ASP A 30 -0.96 -13.54 0.54
C ASP A 30 -0.41 -12.13 0.30
N MET A 31 0.72 -12.05 -0.40
CA MET A 31 1.41 -10.78 -0.68
C MET A 31 0.56 -9.80 -1.50
N GLY A 32 -0.31 -10.29 -2.38
CA GLY A 32 -1.18 -9.45 -3.19
C GLY A 32 -2.27 -8.81 -2.34
N GLN A 33 -2.89 -9.60 -1.46
CA GLN A 33 -3.86 -9.10 -0.48
C GLN A 33 -3.19 -8.10 0.49
N ALA A 34 -1.97 -8.37 0.94
CA ALA A 34 -1.24 -7.45 1.80
C ALA A 34 -0.87 -6.12 1.10
N GLU A 35 -0.54 -6.16 -0.20
CA GLU A 35 -0.34 -4.95 -1.02
C GLU A 35 -1.64 -4.13 -1.08
N ASP A 36 -2.77 -4.78 -1.36
CA ASP A 36 -4.08 -4.14 -1.41
C ASP A 36 -4.46 -3.50 -0.07
N MET A 37 -4.12 -4.16 1.05
CA MET A 37 -4.32 -3.64 2.41
C MET A 37 -3.46 -2.41 2.68
N LEU A 38 -2.19 -2.40 2.27
CA LEU A 38 -1.34 -1.22 2.37
C LEU A 38 -1.92 -0.05 1.56
N MET A 39 -2.32 -0.29 0.31
CA MET A 39 -2.96 0.73 -0.54
C MET A 39 -4.31 1.20 0.03
N TYR A 40 -5.05 0.32 0.71
CA TYR A 40 -6.27 0.68 1.42
C TYR A 40 -5.99 1.65 2.57
N GLU A 41 -5.02 1.36 3.44
CA GLU A 41 -4.66 2.26 4.54
C GLU A 41 -4.17 3.63 4.05
N ILE A 42 -3.42 3.66 2.95
CA ILE A 42 -3.00 4.92 2.32
C ILE A 42 -4.22 5.70 1.81
N ARG A 43 -5.18 5.04 1.14
CA ARG A 43 -6.43 5.68 0.70
C ARG A 43 -7.26 6.22 1.86
N VAL A 44 -7.31 5.51 2.98
CA VAL A 44 -8.01 5.95 4.19
C VAL A 44 -7.35 7.21 4.75
N ARG A 45 -6.02 7.25 4.84
CA ARG A 45 -5.27 8.43 5.32
C ARG A 45 -5.39 9.64 4.39
N LEU A 46 -5.41 9.41 3.09
CA LEU A 46 -5.66 10.43 2.09
C LEU A 46 -7.11 10.96 2.08
N GLY A 47 -8.01 10.38 2.90
CA GLY A 47 -9.42 10.74 2.94
C GLY A 47 -10.21 10.30 1.70
N MET A 48 -9.63 9.41 0.88
CA MET A 48 -10.26 8.89 -0.33
C MET A 48 -11.25 7.75 -0.03
N GLN A 49 -11.09 7.07 1.10
CA GLN A 49 -11.93 5.97 1.52
C GLN A 49 -12.23 6.06 3.03
N LYS A 50 -13.45 5.68 3.43
CA LYS A 50 -13.79 5.60 4.86
C LYS A 50 -13.14 4.36 5.47
N ARG A 51 -12.59 4.50 6.68
CA ARG A 51 -12.06 3.36 7.44
C ARG A 51 -13.21 2.41 7.79
N GLN A 52 -13.02 1.15 7.43
CA GLN A 52 -13.91 0.02 7.67
C GLN A 52 -13.15 -1.06 8.46
N GLU A 53 -11.88 -1.28 8.10
CA GLU A 53 -10.99 -2.22 8.77
C GLU A 53 -9.65 -1.54 9.07
N THR A 54 -8.84 -2.14 9.94
CA THR A 54 -7.49 -1.65 10.24
C THR A 54 -6.52 -2.78 9.98
N SER A 55 -5.62 -2.58 9.03
CA SER A 55 -4.56 -3.54 8.72
C SER A 55 -3.53 -3.56 9.85
N LYS A 56 -3.15 -4.75 10.31
CA LYS A 56 -2.04 -4.99 11.22
C LYS A 56 -0.75 -5.18 10.43
N GLY A 57 0.38 -5.13 11.14
CA GLY A 57 1.69 -5.40 10.55
C GLY A 57 2.35 -4.19 9.88
N ILE A 58 1.72 -3.02 9.85
CA ILE A 58 2.41 -1.78 9.43
C ILE A 58 3.30 -1.30 10.57
N PRO A 59 4.62 -1.09 10.35
CA PRO A 59 5.53 -0.58 11.37
C PRO A 59 5.09 0.76 11.96
N ALA A 60 5.36 1.00 13.24
CA ALA A 60 4.98 2.24 13.92
C ALA A 60 5.76 3.47 13.39
N ASP A 61 6.96 3.25 12.88
CA ASP A 61 7.86 4.22 12.24
C ASP A 61 7.66 4.31 10.72
N PHE A 62 6.60 3.69 10.18
CA PHE A 62 6.32 3.74 8.76
C PHE A 62 6.10 5.18 8.28
N ASP A 63 6.86 5.59 7.25
CA ASP A 63 6.76 6.91 6.66
C ASP A 63 5.52 7.05 5.77
N TRP A 64 4.43 7.43 6.41
CA TRP A 64 3.16 7.70 5.75
C TRP A 64 3.24 8.87 4.75
N GLY A 65 4.08 9.87 5.00
CA GLY A 65 4.18 11.04 4.11
C GLY A 65 4.70 10.66 2.74
N THR A 66 5.74 9.81 2.71
CA THR A 66 6.28 9.24 1.47
C THR A 66 5.29 8.29 0.80
N ALA A 67 4.64 7.41 1.56
CA ALA A 67 3.65 6.47 1.02
C ALA A 67 2.44 7.16 0.37
N GLU A 68 1.94 8.23 0.99
CA GLU A 68 0.88 9.06 0.45
C GLU A 68 1.28 9.78 -0.85
N ALA A 69 2.51 10.28 -0.94
CA ALA A 69 3.04 10.93 -2.13
C ALA A 69 3.20 9.93 -3.29
N ASP A 70 3.85 8.79 -3.04
CA ASP A 70 4.04 7.74 -4.04
C ASP A 70 2.71 7.20 -4.56
N TYR A 71 1.73 6.99 -3.67
CA TYR A 71 0.40 6.52 -4.09
C TYR A 71 -0.31 7.54 -4.98
N LYS A 72 -0.18 8.85 -4.69
CA LYS A 72 -0.70 9.91 -5.56
C LYS A 72 -0.04 9.88 -6.94
N GLU A 73 1.25 9.61 -7.03
CA GLU A 73 1.95 9.45 -8.31
C GLU A 73 1.50 8.20 -9.06
N LEU A 74 1.27 7.09 -8.34
CA LEU A 74 0.77 5.83 -8.89
C LEU A 74 -0.58 6.00 -9.60
N ILE A 75 -1.51 6.75 -8.99
CA ILE A 75 -2.86 6.95 -9.54
C ILE A 75 -2.97 8.12 -10.54
N LYS A 76 -1.89 8.89 -10.72
CA LYS A 76 -1.86 10.03 -11.65
C LYS A 76 -1.77 9.49 -13.09
N LYS A 77 -2.85 9.69 -13.84
CA LYS A 77 -2.99 9.34 -15.26
C LYS A 77 -2.19 10.26 -16.16
#